data_AF-A0A9Q0JKM1-F1
#
_entry.id   AF-A0A9Q0JKM1-F1
#
_cell.length_a   1.000
_cell.length_b   1.000
_cell.length_c   1.000
_cell.angle_alpha   90.00
_cell.angle_beta   90.00
_cell.angle_gamma   90.00
#
_symmetry.space_group_name_H-M   'P 1'
#
loop_
_entity.id
_entity.type
_entity.pdbx_description
1 polymer ?
#
loop_
_entity_poly.entity_id
_entity_poly.type
_entity_poly.pdbx_seq_one_letter_code
_entity_poly.pdbx_strand_id
1 'polypeptide(L)'
;MPSIHDEHELLLADNLDRFCMLPIDYPKIWEMYKKAEASFWMTEEVDPRQWEALTPDEKHFISHVLSFFAASDGIVFEDLAGRFVKEVQVAEARAFYGFQIAIENIQAAVGVAIKSHGGDVLQW
;
A
#
# COMPACT_ATOMS: atom_id res chain seq x y z
N MET A 1 -20.57 -5.27 25.94
CA MET A 1 -19.60 -4.62 25.04
C MET A 1 -19.44 -3.20 25.55
N PRO A 2 -18.24 -2.73 25.92
CA PRO A 2 -18.08 -1.34 26.29
C PRO A 2 -18.24 -0.47 25.03
N SER A 3 -19.06 0.57 25.11
CA SER A 3 -19.14 1.62 24.09
C SER A 3 -17.90 2.51 24.25
N ILE A 4 -16.95 2.37 23.33
CA ILE A 4 -15.67 3.10 23.37
C ILE A 4 -15.86 4.44 22.67
N HIS A 5 -16.60 5.36 23.29
CA HIS A 5 -16.35 6.78 23.04
C HIS A 5 -15.30 7.21 24.07
N ASP A 6 -14.05 6.79 23.84
CA ASP A 6 -12.92 7.35 24.55
C ASP A 6 -12.65 8.72 23.91
N GLU A 7 -13.09 9.79 24.57
CA GLU A 7 -12.82 11.18 24.16
C GLU A 7 -11.30 11.52 24.12
N HIS A 8 -10.45 10.53 24.41
CA HIS A 8 -8.99 10.61 24.44
C HIS A 8 -8.28 9.99 23.23
N GLU A 9 -8.99 9.35 22.29
CA GLU A 9 -8.36 8.76 21.10
C GLU A 9 -8.15 9.79 19.98
N LEU A 10 -7.07 10.56 20.10
CA LEU A 10 -6.71 11.67 19.19
C LEU A 10 -6.62 11.27 17.70
N LEU A 11 -6.39 9.99 17.39
CA LEU A 11 -6.33 9.51 16.01
C LEU A 11 -7.70 9.38 15.36
N LEU A 12 -8.74 9.09 16.15
CA LEU A 12 -10.11 8.81 15.69
C LEU A 12 -11.08 9.95 15.99
N ALA A 13 -10.68 10.90 16.85
CA ALA A 13 -11.50 12.06 17.19
C ALA A 13 -11.81 12.90 15.94
N ASP A 14 -13.11 13.17 15.73
CA ASP A 14 -13.61 13.94 14.57
C ASP A 14 -12.86 15.26 14.41
N ASN A 15 -12.33 15.50 13.20
CA ASN A 15 -11.66 16.73 12.84
C ASN A 15 -12.20 17.27 11.50
N LEU A 16 -13.40 17.85 11.57
CA LEU A 16 -14.17 18.29 10.41
C LEU A 16 -13.56 19.52 9.70
N ASP A 17 -12.61 20.21 10.31
CA ASP A 17 -12.10 21.49 9.80
C ASP A 17 -10.72 21.38 9.12
N ARG A 18 -10.04 20.22 9.24
CA ARG A 18 -8.66 20.06 8.75
C ARG A 18 -8.59 19.29 7.43
N PHE A 19 -8.87 20.00 6.35
CA PHE A 19 -8.66 19.53 4.96
C PHE A 19 -7.30 19.95 4.37
N CYS A 20 -6.63 20.92 4.98
CA CYS A 20 -5.31 21.37 4.57
C CYS A 20 -4.22 20.63 5.34
N MET A 21 -3.16 20.23 4.63
CA MET A 21 -2.02 19.52 5.24
C MET A 21 -1.20 20.41 6.18
N LEU A 22 -1.14 21.71 5.89
CA LEU A 22 -0.32 22.66 6.65
C LEU A 22 -1.19 23.51 7.58
N PRO A 23 -0.70 23.86 8.79
CA PRO A 23 0.58 23.43 9.38
C PRO A 23 0.59 21.94 9.78
N ILE A 24 1.80 21.35 9.91
CA ILE A 24 1.97 19.95 10.36
C ILE A 24 1.83 19.89 11.88
N ASP A 25 0.90 19.08 12.38
CA ASP A 25 0.65 18.85 13.80
C ASP A 25 1.40 17.61 14.31
N TYR A 26 1.62 16.61 13.45
CA TYR A 26 2.29 15.36 13.80
C TYR A 26 3.58 15.11 12.99
N PRO A 27 4.70 15.77 13.33
CA PRO A 27 5.94 15.71 12.55
C PRO A 27 6.51 14.31 12.37
N LYS A 28 6.36 13.41 13.36
CA LYS A 28 6.85 12.03 13.26
C LYS A 28 6.08 11.21 12.24
N ILE A 29 4.76 11.39 12.16
CA ILE A 29 3.91 10.71 11.17
C ILE A 29 4.23 11.26 9.78
N TRP A 30 4.38 12.59 9.69
CA TRP A 30 4.81 13.24 8.45
C TRP A 30 6.17 12.73 7.96
N GLU A 31 7.14 12.54 8.86
CA GLU A 31 8.44 11.96 8.52
C GLU A 31 8.31 10.54 7.95
N MET A 32 7.44 9.72 8.52
CA MET A 32 7.15 8.39 7.97
C MET A 32 6.56 8.48 6.56
N TYR A 33 5.64 9.42 6.32
CA TYR A 33 5.09 9.65 4.99
C TYR A 33 6.18 10.06 4.00
N LYS A 34 7.05 11.00 4.35
CA LYS A 34 8.17 11.41 3.49
C LYS A 34 9.17 10.28 3.24
N LYS A 35 9.38 9.38 4.21
CA LYS A 35 10.21 8.17 4.01
C LYS A 35 9.56 7.19 3.03
N ALA A 36 8.23 7.00 3.11
CA ALA A 36 7.50 6.18 2.16
C ALA A 36 7.54 6.79 0.76
N GLU A 37 7.28 8.09 0.64
CA GLU A 37 7.34 8.84 -0.62
C GLU A 37 8.73 8.76 -1.28
N ALA A 38 9.79 8.88 -0.49
CA ALA A 38 11.16 8.75 -0.98
C ALA A 38 11.52 7.33 -1.47
N SER A 39 10.67 6.34 -1.17
CA SER A 39 10.81 4.95 -1.60
C SER A 39 9.85 4.59 -2.74
N PHE A 40 9.28 5.59 -3.42
CA PHE A 40 8.43 5.35 -4.59
C PHE A 40 9.20 4.60 -5.68
N TRP A 41 8.50 3.69 -6.34
CA TRP A 41 8.98 2.94 -7.51
C TRP A 41 7.79 2.63 -8.40
N MET A 42 8.05 2.42 -9.69
CA MET A 42 7.03 2.07 -10.69
C MET A 42 7.18 0.63 -11.17
N THR A 43 6.09 0.03 -11.65
CA THR A 43 6.09 -1.37 -12.13
C THR A 43 7.13 -1.58 -13.23
N GLU A 44 7.36 -0.58 -14.08
CA GLU A 44 8.31 -0.58 -15.20
C GLU A 44 9.78 -0.63 -14.76
N GLU A 45 10.07 -0.37 -13.48
CA GLU A 45 11.43 -0.48 -12.94
C GLU A 45 11.85 -1.93 -12.65
N VAL A 46 10.93 -2.88 -12.73
CA VAL A 46 11.18 -4.32 -12.52
C VAL A 46 11.66 -4.96 -13.84
N ASP A 47 12.83 -5.60 -13.81
CA ASP A 47 13.40 -6.26 -14.99
C ASP A 47 12.80 -7.67 -15.23
N PRO A 48 12.01 -7.87 -16.31
CA PRO A 48 11.37 -9.15 -16.60
C PRO A 48 12.38 -10.25 -16.98
N ARG A 49 13.59 -9.90 -17.42
CA ARG A 49 14.58 -10.88 -17.87
C ARG A 49 15.04 -11.82 -16.75
N GLN A 50 14.92 -11.40 -15.50
CA GLN A 50 15.22 -12.25 -14.34
C GLN A 50 14.26 -13.44 -14.26
N TRP A 51 12.98 -13.23 -14.61
CA TRP A 51 12.01 -14.32 -14.65
C TRP A 51 12.39 -15.36 -15.69
N GLU A 52 12.83 -14.93 -16.88
CA GLU A 52 13.19 -15.84 -17.97
C GLU A 52 14.43 -16.69 -17.70
N ALA A 53 15.31 -16.25 -16.79
CA ALA A 53 16.49 -17.02 -16.40
C ALA A 53 16.16 -18.21 -15.48
N LEU A 54 14.94 -18.29 -14.93
CA LEU A 54 14.54 -19.32 -13.97
C LEU A 54 14.18 -20.65 -14.64
N THR A 55 14.46 -21.75 -13.93
CA THR A 55 14.01 -23.09 -14.31
C THR A 55 12.49 -23.25 -14.17
N PRO A 56 11.87 -24.25 -14.82
CA PRO A 56 10.43 -24.50 -14.69
C PRO A 56 9.98 -24.72 -13.24
N ASP A 57 10.78 -25.41 -12.42
CA ASP A 57 10.45 -25.69 -11.02
C ASP A 57 10.53 -24.42 -10.15
N GLU A 58 11.53 -23.57 -10.39
CA GLU A 58 11.65 -22.26 -9.73
C GLU A 58 10.49 -21.33 -10.12
N LYS A 59 10.16 -21.26 -11.42
CA LYS A 59 9.00 -20.50 -11.91
C LYS A 59 7.71 -21.00 -11.25
N HIS A 60 7.54 -22.33 -11.12
CA HIS A 60 6.37 -22.92 -10.47
C HIS A 60 6.27 -22.52 -8.99
N PHE A 61 7.37 -22.66 -8.24
CA PHE A 61 7.42 -22.28 -6.83
C PHE A 61 7.16 -20.78 -6.63
N ILE A 62 7.89 -19.93 -7.34
CA ILE A 62 7.78 -18.47 -7.19
C ILE A 62 6.41 -17.97 -7.64
N SER A 63 5.79 -18.57 -8.68
CA SER A 63 4.42 -18.21 -9.10
C SER A 63 3.39 -18.41 -7.99
N HIS A 64 3.54 -19.45 -7.16
CA HIS A 64 2.63 -19.69 -6.03
C HIS A 64 2.84 -18.64 -4.94
N VAL A 65 4.09 -18.32 -4.61
CA VAL A 65 4.43 -17.28 -3.64
C VAL A 65 3.89 -15.91 -4.10
N LEU A 66 4.11 -15.54 -5.36
CA LEU A 66 3.60 -14.29 -5.93
C LEU A 66 2.07 -14.24 -5.97
N SER A 67 1.40 -15.37 -6.25
CA SER A 67 -0.06 -15.44 -6.22
C SER A 67 -0.63 -15.15 -4.82
N PHE A 68 0.03 -15.66 -3.79
CA PHE A 68 -0.37 -15.43 -2.41
C PHE A 68 -0.22 -13.96 -2.02
N PHE A 69 0.92 -13.34 -2.36
CA PHE A 69 1.15 -11.94 -2.04
C PHE A 69 0.23 -11.00 -2.84
N ALA A 70 0.06 -11.21 -4.15
CA ALA A 70 -0.85 -10.39 -4.96
C ALA A 70 -2.30 -10.39 -4.44
N ALA A 71 -2.77 -11.53 -3.91
CA ALA A 71 -4.08 -11.62 -3.26
C ALA A 71 -4.08 -10.92 -1.88
N SER A 72 -2.99 -11.02 -1.13
CA SER A 72 -2.84 -10.41 0.19
C SER A 72 -2.80 -8.88 0.10
N ASP A 73 -2.07 -8.33 -0.86
CA ASP A 73 -1.97 -6.88 -1.11
C ASP A 73 -3.37 -6.28 -1.40
N GLY A 74 -4.21 -7.01 -2.14
CA GLY A 74 -5.61 -6.64 -2.36
C GLY A 74 -6.46 -6.62 -1.08
N ILE A 75 -6.23 -7.54 -0.13
CA ILE A 75 -6.93 -7.55 1.16
C ILE A 75 -6.49 -6.35 2.01
N VAL A 76 -5.19 -6.05 2.03
CA VAL A 76 -4.65 -4.89 2.76
C VAL A 76 -5.18 -3.58 2.17
N PHE A 77 -5.22 -3.48 0.84
CA PHE A 77 -5.83 -2.35 0.13
C PHE A 77 -7.29 -2.12 0.56
N GLU A 78 -8.11 -3.17 0.57
CA GLU A 78 -9.54 -3.07 0.94
C GLU A 78 -9.71 -2.61 2.39
N ASP A 79 -8.85 -3.05 3.29
CA ASP A 79 -8.90 -2.62 4.70
C ASP A 79 -8.44 -1.15 4.86
N LEU A 80 -7.37 -0.74 4.17
CA LEU A 80 -6.89 0.64 4.19
C LEU A 80 -7.95 1.61 3.64
N ALA A 81 -8.47 1.33 2.46
CA ALA A 81 -9.46 2.18 1.78
C ALA A 81 -10.85 2.10 2.43
N GLY A 82 -11.25 0.90 2.84
CA GLY A 82 -12.56 0.61 3.40
C GLY A 82 -12.73 1.08 4.84
N ARG A 83 -11.65 1.05 5.62
CA ARG A 83 -11.66 1.28 7.07
C ARG A 83 -10.67 2.35 7.52
N PHE A 84 -9.35 2.11 7.44
CA PHE A 84 -8.37 2.97 8.10
C PHE A 84 -8.37 4.43 7.63
N VAL A 85 -8.51 4.68 6.32
CA VAL A 85 -8.60 6.04 5.78
C VAL A 85 -9.86 6.78 6.25
N LYS A 86 -10.93 6.05 6.57
CA LYS A 86 -12.20 6.63 7.04
C LYS A 86 -12.19 6.89 8.55
N GLU A 87 -11.60 5.98 9.33
CA GLU A 87 -11.58 6.06 10.79
C GLU A 87 -10.54 7.07 11.28
N VAL A 88 -9.34 7.09 10.69
CA VAL A 88 -8.25 7.97 11.14
C VAL A 88 -8.45 9.39 10.62
N GLN A 89 -8.56 10.35 11.55
CA GLN A 89 -8.83 11.77 11.23
C GLN A 89 -7.56 12.61 11.04
N VAL A 90 -6.40 12.12 11.48
CA VAL A 90 -5.11 12.82 11.36
C VAL A 90 -4.68 12.91 9.89
N ALA A 91 -4.51 14.13 9.38
CA ALA A 91 -4.20 14.40 7.98
C ALA A 91 -2.88 13.76 7.52
N GLU A 92 -1.84 13.82 8.36
CA GLU A 92 -0.53 13.23 8.08
C GLU A 92 -0.59 11.71 7.97
N ALA A 93 -1.42 11.06 8.79
CA ALA A 93 -1.64 9.62 8.75
C ALA A 93 -2.46 9.21 7.51
N ARG A 94 -3.48 10.00 7.14
CA ARG A 94 -4.22 9.79 5.88
C ARG A 94 -3.35 9.96 4.65
N ALA A 95 -2.39 10.90 4.66
CA ALA A 95 -1.40 11.02 3.60
C ALA A 95 -0.51 9.78 3.50
N PHE A 96 -0.05 9.25 4.65
CA PHE A 96 0.69 7.99 4.70
C PHE A 96 -0.13 6.83 4.13
N TYR A 97 -1.37 6.63 4.59
CA TYR A 97 -2.22 5.54 4.10
C TYR A 97 -2.60 5.69 2.62
N GLY A 98 -2.84 6.92 2.14
CA GLY A 98 -3.09 7.17 0.73
C GLY A 98 -1.90 6.76 -0.14
N PHE A 99 -0.68 7.00 0.34
CA PHE A 99 0.52 6.54 -0.36
C PHE A 99 0.71 5.03 -0.26
N GLN A 100 0.42 4.42 0.90
CA GLN A 100 0.45 2.96 1.04
C GLN A 100 -0.53 2.29 0.06
N ILE A 101 -1.76 2.79 -0.05
CA ILE A 101 -2.76 2.32 -1.02
C ILE A 101 -2.21 2.35 -2.45
N ALA A 102 -1.52 3.43 -2.83
CA ALA A 102 -0.90 3.53 -4.16
C ALA A 102 0.18 2.46 -4.37
N ILE A 103 1.02 2.20 -3.36
CA ILE A 103 2.06 1.18 -3.42
C ILE A 103 1.49 -0.24 -3.43
N GLU A 104 0.45 -0.54 -2.65
CA GLU A 104 -0.21 -1.86 -2.66
C GLU A 104 -0.76 -2.19 -4.06
N ASN A 105 -1.31 -1.19 -4.76
CA ASN A 105 -1.73 -1.36 -6.16
C ASN A 105 -0.57 -1.71 -7.10
N ILE A 106 0.59 -1.05 -6.92
CA ILE A 106 1.79 -1.32 -7.71
C ILE A 106 2.33 -2.73 -7.41
N GLN A 107 2.36 -3.13 -6.13
CA GLN A 107 2.80 -4.46 -5.69
C GLN A 107 1.90 -5.57 -6.25
N ALA A 108 0.57 -5.39 -6.17
CA ALA A 108 -0.39 -6.32 -6.74
C ALA A 108 -0.22 -6.46 -8.26
N ALA A 109 -0.03 -5.34 -8.98
CA ALA A 109 0.18 -5.35 -10.42
C ALA A 109 1.44 -6.14 -10.83
N VAL A 110 2.57 -5.93 -10.13
CA VAL A 110 3.79 -6.70 -10.39
C VAL A 110 3.60 -8.19 -10.13
N GLY A 111 2.99 -8.56 -9.01
CA GLY A 111 2.75 -9.97 -8.67
C GLY A 111 1.91 -10.70 -9.74
N VAL A 112 0.87 -10.04 -10.25
CA VAL A 112 0.02 -10.58 -11.33
C VAL A 112 0.75 -10.62 -12.68
N ALA A 113 1.51 -9.58 -13.03
CA ALA A 113 2.23 -9.49 -14.30
C ALA A 113 3.31 -10.56 -14.44
N ILE A 114 4.12 -10.77 -13.40
CA ILE A 114 5.16 -11.82 -13.38
C ILE A 114 4.53 -13.20 -13.58
N LYS A 115 3.42 -13.48 -12.89
CA LYS A 115 2.70 -14.75 -13.01
C LYS A 115 2.11 -14.96 -14.41
N SER A 116 1.51 -13.92 -14.99
CA SER A 116 0.62 -14.06 -16.16
C SER A 116 1.33 -13.90 -17.50
N HIS A 117 2.37 -13.07 -17.57
CA HIS A 117 3.02 -12.69 -18.84
C HIS A 117 4.54 -12.86 -18.82
N GLY A 118 5.08 -13.63 -17.88
CA GLY A 118 6.53 -13.79 -17.76
C GLY A 118 7.26 -12.49 -17.40
N GLY A 119 6.58 -11.57 -16.71
CA GLY A 119 7.14 -10.28 -16.29
C GLY A 119 6.78 -9.09 -17.16
N ASP A 120 6.05 -9.25 -18.26
CA ASP A 120 5.58 -8.10 -19.06
C ASP A 120 4.46 -7.34 -18.31
N VAL A 121 4.87 -6.31 -17.57
CA VAL A 121 4.02 -5.40 -16.80
C VAL A 121 3.25 -4.39 -17.66
N LEU A 122 3.63 -4.21 -18.94
CA LEU A 122 3.04 -3.20 -19.84
C LEU A 122 1.81 -3.69 -20.62
N GLN A 123 1.39 -4.95 -20.43
CA GLN A 123 0.20 -5.50 -21.08
C GLN A 123 -1.11 -5.32 -20.27
N TRP A 124 -1.10 -4.44 -19.28
CA TRP A 124 -2.25 -4.11 -18.42
C TRP A 124 -2.59 -2.62 -18.44
#